data_AF-A0A3B8V464-F1
#
_entry.id   AF-A0A3B8V464-F1
#
_cell.length_a   1.000
_cell.length_b   1.000
_cell.length_c   1.000
_cell.angle_alpha   90.00
_cell.angle_beta   90.00
_cell.angle_gamma   90.00
#
_symmetry.space_group_name_H-M   'P 1'
#
loop_
_entity.id
_entity.type
_entity.pdbx_description
1 polymer ?
#
loop_
_entity_poly.entity_id
_entity_poly.type
_entity_poly.pdbx_seq_one_letter_code
_entity_poly.pdbx_strand_id
1 'polypeptide(L)'
;RQVQKIAKHITKKVADKLTALFKDDRERYENCWKDISTFIKFGCIKDEEFYDKVKDIVIFKNLEGKYLPVSDFFGEEISDEDAKNGKQPKAVYYVSDEAQQAQYIRLFKDAGLDTLVCDTYIDPHFISFIEYKNPRRCRFVRIDADVDAALKSEEEVKQEDYKDLVETVKKHLVNKDIAVKADKLKNVSVPAVINVEEFMRRMSEMNKFYGMTDEDVMKNATLVLNVANETVAKLLSLPEDKQDFAINQIYYLAMLSYKKLSPDELADFMKRSEELLADYVK
;
A
#
# COMPACT_ATOMS: atom_id res chain seq x y z
N ARG A 1 -19.97 -4.88 -37.80
CA ARG A 1 -19.99 -6.37 -37.84
C ARG A 1 -18.73 -6.99 -38.49
N GLN A 2 -18.34 -6.64 -39.73
CA GLN A 2 -17.08 -7.16 -40.32
C GLN A 2 -15.81 -6.64 -39.62
N VAL A 3 -15.76 -5.35 -39.29
CA VAL A 3 -14.65 -4.74 -38.53
C VAL A 3 -14.42 -5.43 -37.17
N GLN A 4 -15.50 -5.78 -36.46
CA GLN A 4 -15.41 -6.51 -35.19
C GLN A 4 -14.84 -7.93 -35.35
N LYS A 5 -15.17 -8.64 -36.44
CA LYS A 5 -14.59 -9.95 -36.73
C LYS A 5 -13.10 -9.87 -37.04
N ILE A 6 -12.67 -8.85 -37.78
CA ILE A 6 -11.26 -8.60 -38.08
C ILE A 6 -10.50 -8.26 -36.79
N ALA A 7 -11.07 -7.37 -35.96
CA ALA A 7 -10.49 -7.00 -34.66
C ALA A 7 -10.27 -8.23 -33.77
N LYS A 8 -11.29 -9.09 -33.59
CA LYS A 8 -11.17 -10.34 -32.82
C LYS A 8 -10.07 -11.25 -33.34
N HIS A 9 -9.93 -11.38 -34.66
CA HIS A 9 -8.87 -12.20 -35.26
C HIS A 9 -7.48 -11.63 -34.99
N ILE A 10 -7.32 -10.31 -35.04
CA ILE A 10 -6.08 -9.62 -34.69
C ILE A 10 -5.75 -9.83 -33.20
N THR A 11 -6.72 -9.61 -32.30
CA THR A 11 -6.56 -9.83 -30.85
C THR A 11 -6.08 -11.23 -30.53
N LYS A 12 -6.66 -12.26 -31.17
CA LYS A 12 -6.20 -13.65 -31.03
C LYS A 12 -4.74 -13.82 -31.48
N LYS A 13 -4.38 -13.33 -32.67
CA LYS A 13 -3.00 -13.43 -33.18
C LYS A 13 -1.98 -12.71 -32.29
N VAL A 14 -2.37 -11.57 -31.71
CA VAL A 14 -1.53 -10.84 -30.76
C VAL A 14 -1.31 -11.65 -29.49
N ALA A 15 -2.37 -12.21 -28.89
CA ALA A 15 -2.26 -13.08 -27.72
C ALA A 15 -1.37 -14.30 -27.99
N ASP A 16 -1.55 -14.96 -29.14
CA ASP A 16 -0.76 -16.13 -29.54
C ASP A 16 0.73 -15.77 -29.67
N LYS A 17 1.05 -14.62 -30.28
CA LYS A 17 2.43 -14.12 -30.41
C LYS A 17 3.05 -13.74 -29.06
N LEU A 18 2.31 -13.07 -28.18
CA LEU A 18 2.80 -12.71 -26.84
C LEU A 18 3.11 -13.97 -26.01
N THR A 19 2.24 -14.98 -26.10
CA THR A 19 2.41 -16.24 -25.40
C THR A 19 3.60 -17.03 -25.93
N ALA A 20 3.79 -17.06 -27.25
CA ALA A 20 4.98 -17.66 -27.86
C ALA A 20 6.25 -16.93 -27.42
N LEU A 21 6.27 -15.59 -27.48
CA LEU A 21 7.42 -14.79 -27.06
C LEU A 21 7.80 -15.05 -25.59
N PHE A 22 6.81 -15.12 -24.70
CA PHE A 22 7.04 -15.41 -23.28
C PHE A 22 7.69 -16.78 -23.03
N LYS A 23 7.32 -17.79 -23.83
CA LYS A 23 7.80 -19.17 -23.70
C LYS A 23 9.15 -19.39 -24.37
N ASP A 24 9.30 -18.84 -25.57
CA ASP A 24 10.44 -19.11 -26.45
C ASP A 24 11.62 -18.16 -26.19
N ASP A 25 11.35 -16.93 -25.76
CA ASP A 25 12.34 -15.86 -25.57
C ASP A 25 11.92 -14.91 -24.42
N ARG A 26 12.10 -15.41 -23.19
CA ARG A 26 11.68 -14.72 -21.97
C ARG A 26 12.37 -13.36 -21.80
N GLU A 27 13.66 -13.26 -22.13
CA GLU A 27 14.42 -12.02 -22.00
C GLU A 27 13.87 -10.93 -22.93
N ARG A 28 13.58 -11.28 -24.18
CA ARG A 28 12.96 -10.34 -25.12
C ARG A 28 11.55 -9.95 -24.70
N TYR A 29 10.77 -10.87 -24.14
CA TYR A 29 9.46 -10.55 -23.59
C TYR A 29 9.55 -9.48 -22.50
N GLU A 30 10.45 -9.67 -21.52
CA GLU A 30 10.67 -8.76 -20.40
C GLU A 30 11.15 -7.38 -20.87
N ASN A 31 12.07 -7.34 -21.83
CA ASN A 31 12.57 -6.09 -22.41
C ASN A 31 11.46 -5.29 -23.11
N CYS A 32 10.57 -5.96 -23.84
CA CYS A 32 9.45 -5.30 -24.52
C CYS A 32 8.29 -4.96 -23.57
N TRP A 33 8.17 -5.64 -22.42
CA TRP A 33 7.01 -5.52 -21.53
C TRP A 33 6.76 -4.07 -21.11
N LYS A 34 7.80 -3.33 -20.74
CA LYS A 34 7.68 -1.92 -20.31
C LYS A 34 6.94 -1.05 -21.33
N ASP A 35 7.15 -1.30 -22.62
CA ASP A 35 6.58 -0.47 -23.70
C ASP A 35 5.15 -0.91 -24.06
N ILE A 36 4.82 -2.18 -23.88
CA ILE A 36 3.55 -2.76 -24.33
C ILE A 36 2.56 -3.06 -23.19
N SER A 37 3.02 -3.07 -21.93
CA SER A 37 2.23 -3.52 -20.78
C SER A 37 0.94 -2.75 -20.63
N THR A 38 0.95 -1.43 -20.83
CA THR A 38 -0.26 -0.59 -20.73
C THR A 38 -1.34 -1.03 -21.70
N PHE A 39 -0.97 -1.39 -22.93
CA PHE A 39 -1.92 -1.86 -23.94
C PHE A 39 -2.42 -3.27 -23.65
N ILE A 40 -1.55 -4.15 -23.14
CA ILE A 40 -1.94 -5.51 -22.73
C ILE A 40 -2.92 -5.44 -21.56
N LYS A 41 -2.59 -4.69 -20.50
CA LYS A 41 -3.44 -4.47 -19.32
C LYS A 41 -4.80 -3.88 -19.72
N PHE A 42 -4.81 -2.88 -20.60
CA PHE A 42 -6.05 -2.32 -21.14
C PHE A 42 -6.85 -3.34 -21.96
N GLY A 43 -6.17 -4.11 -22.82
CA GLY A 43 -6.78 -5.19 -23.60
C GLY A 43 -7.47 -6.22 -22.71
N CYS A 44 -6.83 -6.63 -21.61
CA CYS A 44 -7.41 -7.55 -20.63
C CYS A 44 -8.67 -7.00 -19.98
N ILE A 45 -8.70 -5.70 -19.63
CA ILE A 45 -9.88 -5.05 -19.03
C ILE A 45 -11.02 -4.97 -20.06
N LYS A 46 -10.71 -4.78 -21.34
CA LYS A 46 -11.71 -4.57 -22.40
C LYS A 46 -12.24 -5.86 -23.05
N ASP A 47 -11.45 -6.92 -23.06
CA ASP A 47 -11.77 -8.17 -23.77
C ASP A 47 -11.42 -9.38 -22.89
N GLU A 48 -12.45 -10.06 -22.40
CA GLU A 48 -12.33 -11.23 -21.54
C GLU A 48 -11.68 -12.42 -22.25
N GLU A 49 -11.98 -12.63 -23.54
CA GLU A 49 -11.36 -13.71 -24.34
C GLU A 49 -9.85 -13.46 -24.52
N PHE A 50 -9.43 -12.18 -24.55
CA PHE A 50 -8.01 -11.82 -24.59
C PHE A 50 -7.35 -12.09 -23.24
N TYR A 51 -7.97 -11.64 -22.14
CA TYR A 51 -7.47 -11.91 -20.78
C TYR A 51 -7.24 -13.40 -20.54
N ASP A 52 -8.20 -14.25 -20.90
CA ASP A 52 -8.09 -15.71 -20.70
C ASP A 52 -6.86 -16.33 -21.38
N LYS A 53 -6.38 -15.73 -22.47
CA LYS A 53 -5.19 -16.22 -23.19
C LYS A 53 -3.88 -15.68 -22.64
N VAL A 54 -3.89 -14.49 -22.07
CA VAL A 54 -2.65 -13.79 -21.68
C VAL A 54 -2.45 -13.69 -20.16
N LYS A 55 -3.43 -14.09 -19.35
CA LYS A 55 -3.37 -13.98 -17.88
C LYS A 55 -2.11 -14.62 -17.26
N ASP A 56 -1.65 -15.74 -17.81
CA ASP A 56 -0.49 -16.47 -17.30
C ASP A 56 0.86 -15.83 -17.70
N ILE A 57 0.83 -14.86 -18.63
CA ILE A 57 2.01 -14.12 -19.08
C ILE A 57 2.04 -12.68 -18.57
N VAL A 58 1.06 -12.27 -17.76
CA VAL A 58 1.04 -10.95 -17.12
C VAL A 58 2.11 -10.91 -16.04
N ILE A 59 3.10 -10.03 -16.21
CA ILE A 59 4.24 -9.90 -15.29
C ILE A 59 4.30 -8.52 -14.64
N PHE A 60 4.84 -8.49 -13.44
CA PHE A 60 5.16 -7.28 -12.68
C PHE A 60 6.58 -7.38 -12.16
N LYS A 61 7.22 -6.24 -11.93
CA LYS A 61 8.50 -6.22 -11.22
C LYS A 61 8.25 -6.49 -9.74
N ASN A 62 9.19 -7.19 -9.11
CA ASN A 62 9.27 -7.27 -7.67
C ASN A 62 10.22 -6.18 -7.11
N LEU A 63 10.48 -6.18 -5.80
CA LEU A 63 11.37 -5.19 -5.16
C LEU A 63 12.87 -5.33 -5.53
N GLU A 64 13.25 -6.43 -6.19
CA GLU A 64 14.58 -6.66 -6.75
C GLU A 64 14.66 -6.28 -8.24
N GLY A 65 13.56 -5.79 -8.83
CA GLY A 65 13.47 -5.44 -10.24
C GLY A 65 13.31 -6.63 -11.20
N LYS A 66 13.12 -7.84 -10.68
CA LYS A 66 12.87 -9.05 -11.48
C LYS A 66 11.40 -9.12 -11.89
N TYR A 67 11.16 -9.51 -13.13
CA TYR A 67 9.80 -9.73 -13.62
C TYR A 67 9.28 -11.12 -13.20
N LEU A 68 8.15 -11.12 -12.51
CA LEU A 68 7.47 -12.33 -12.06
C LEU A 68 6.01 -12.33 -12.55
N PRO A 69 5.47 -13.48 -12.96
CA PRO A 69 4.04 -13.62 -13.22
C PRO A 69 3.20 -13.17 -12.02
N VAL A 70 2.14 -12.39 -12.27
CA VAL A 70 1.26 -11.89 -11.19
C VAL A 70 0.61 -13.03 -10.41
N SER A 71 0.35 -14.15 -11.09
CA SER A 71 -0.22 -15.37 -10.52
C SER A 71 0.62 -15.98 -9.41
N ASP A 72 1.94 -15.75 -9.42
CA ASP A 72 2.87 -16.35 -8.47
C ASP A 72 2.67 -15.78 -7.05
N PHE A 73 2.04 -14.61 -6.97
CA PHE A 73 1.72 -13.96 -5.70
C PHE A 73 0.39 -14.44 -5.12
N PHE A 74 -0.46 -15.08 -5.91
CA PHE A 74 -1.79 -15.52 -5.47
C PHE A 74 -1.70 -16.60 -4.39
N GLY A 75 -2.73 -16.66 -3.55
CA GLY A 75 -2.89 -17.74 -2.57
C GLY A 75 -3.58 -18.96 -3.16
N GLU A 76 -3.68 -19.98 -2.32
CA GLU A 76 -4.64 -21.05 -2.51
C GLU A 76 -6.07 -20.49 -2.51
N GLU A 77 -6.95 -21.15 -3.26
CA GLU A 77 -8.35 -20.75 -3.31
C GLU A 77 -9.03 -21.07 -1.98
N ILE A 78 -9.60 -20.05 -1.35
CA ILE A 78 -10.38 -20.25 -0.12
C ILE A 78 -11.72 -20.92 -0.45
N SER A 79 -12.16 -21.84 0.40
CA SER A 79 -13.46 -22.51 0.23
C SER A 79 -14.62 -21.57 0.56
N ASP A 80 -15.84 -21.93 0.12
CA ASP A 80 -17.06 -21.22 0.48
C ASP A 80 -17.31 -21.16 1.99
N GLU A 81 -16.91 -22.23 2.70
CA GLU A 81 -17.06 -22.34 4.15
C GLU A 81 -16.06 -21.45 4.88
N ASP A 82 -14.80 -21.46 4.44
CA ASP A 82 -13.75 -20.57 4.94
C ASP A 82 -14.13 -19.09 4.76
N ALA A 83 -14.66 -18.73 3.58
CA ALA A 83 -15.10 -17.37 3.29
C ALA A 83 -16.26 -16.95 4.20
N LYS A 84 -17.23 -17.84 4.47
CA LYS A 84 -18.32 -17.59 5.43
C LYS A 84 -17.83 -17.45 6.87
N ASN A 85 -16.77 -18.16 7.23
CA ASN A 85 -16.09 -18.04 8.52
C ASN A 85 -15.18 -16.81 8.63
N GLY A 86 -15.20 -15.92 7.63
CA GLY A 86 -14.47 -14.65 7.64
C GLY A 86 -13.02 -14.74 7.17
N LYS A 87 -12.55 -15.90 6.70
CA LYS A 87 -11.21 -16.03 6.13
C LYS A 87 -11.10 -15.20 4.87
N GLN A 88 -10.11 -14.32 4.83
CA GLN A 88 -9.84 -13.46 3.68
C GLN A 88 -8.88 -14.15 2.70
N PRO A 89 -8.98 -13.86 1.39
CA PRO A 89 -7.96 -14.25 0.42
C PRO A 89 -6.57 -13.70 0.81
N LYS A 90 -5.52 -14.35 0.29
CA LYS A 90 -4.13 -13.93 0.53
C LYS A 90 -3.93 -12.48 0.10
N ALA A 91 -3.32 -11.68 0.96
CA ALA A 91 -2.89 -10.32 0.62
C ALA A 91 -1.73 -10.38 -0.37
N VAL A 92 -1.88 -9.70 -1.50
CA VAL A 92 -0.83 -9.45 -2.48
C VAL A 92 -0.43 -7.99 -2.35
N TYR A 93 0.74 -7.76 -1.77
CA TYR A 93 1.22 -6.41 -1.55
C TYR A 93 1.70 -5.79 -2.86
N TYR A 94 1.54 -4.47 -3.00
CA TYR A 94 2.13 -3.71 -4.10
C TYR A 94 2.61 -2.30 -3.69
N VAL A 95 3.55 -1.77 -4.47
CA VAL A 95 4.12 -0.42 -4.38
C VAL A 95 3.67 0.36 -5.60
N SER A 96 3.21 1.59 -5.42
CA SER A 96 2.85 2.50 -6.52
C SER A 96 3.78 3.71 -6.65
N ASP A 97 4.48 4.07 -5.57
CA ASP A 97 5.46 5.16 -5.56
C ASP A 97 6.63 4.74 -4.66
N GLU A 98 7.74 4.31 -5.27
CA GLU A 98 8.90 3.81 -4.54
C GLU A 98 9.54 4.85 -3.62
N ALA A 99 9.49 6.13 -4.00
CA ALA A 99 10.10 7.21 -3.24
C ALA A 99 9.25 7.55 -2.02
N GLN A 100 7.94 7.71 -2.21
CA GLN A 100 7.00 7.99 -1.12
C GLN A 100 6.93 6.81 -0.14
N GLN A 101 6.96 5.57 -0.66
CA GLN A 101 6.76 4.36 0.12
C GLN A 101 8.06 3.72 0.60
N ALA A 102 9.19 4.43 0.46
CA ALA A 102 10.54 3.93 0.76
C ALA A 102 10.66 3.32 2.18
N GLN A 103 10.03 3.93 3.18
CA GLN A 103 10.03 3.40 4.55
C GLN A 103 9.35 2.03 4.62
N TYR A 104 8.18 1.87 4.02
CA TYR A 104 7.46 0.59 3.99
C TYR A 104 8.20 -0.46 3.16
N ILE A 105 8.82 -0.06 2.05
CA ILE A 105 9.66 -0.94 1.23
C ILE A 105 10.81 -1.49 2.06
N ARG A 106 11.49 -0.63 2.82
CA ARG A 106 12.55 -1.06 3.74
C ARG A 106 12.02 -2.03 4.78
N LEU A 107 10.87 -1.75 5.38
CA LEU A 107 10.25 -2.64 6.38
C LEU A 107 9.93 -4.03 5.82
N PHE A 108 9.40 -4.11 4.60
CA PHE A 108 9.14 -5.39 3.92
C PHE A 108 10.43 -6.13 3.59
N LYS A 109 11.45 -5.43 3.07
CA LYS A 109 12.77 -6.02 2.80
C LYS A 109 13.44 -6.57 4.05
N ASP A 110 13.44 -5.81 5.15
CA ASP A 110 14.00 -6.22 6.44
C ASP A 110 13.27 -7.45 7.01
N ALA A 111 11.98 -7.62 6.69
CA ALA A 111 11.17 -8.78 7.05
C ALA A 111 11.29 -9.96 6.08
N GLY A 112 12.10 -9.86 5.01
CA GLY A 112 12.23 -10.89 3.98
C GLY A 112 10.97 -11.08 3.13
N LEU A 113 10.10 -10.06 3.06
CA LEU A 113 8.87 -10.07 2.29
C LEU A 113 9.10 -9.42 0.92
N ASP A 114 8.51 -10.02 -0.13
CA ASP A 114 8.51 -9.48 -1.48
C ASP A 114 7.13 -8.91 -1.85
N THR A 115 7.10 -7.99 -2.81
CA THR A 115 5.90 -7.26 -3.21
C THR A 115 6.01 -6.77 -4.66
N LEU A 116 4.87 -6.49 -5.26
CA LEU A 116 4.77 -6.04 -6.65
C LEU A 116 5.10 -4.56 -6.78
N VAL A 117 5.67 -4.16 -7.91
CA VAL A 117 5.83 -2.75 -8.29
C VAL A 117 4.84 -2.42 -9.42
N CYS A 118 3.91 -1.53 -9.11
CA CYS A 118 2.88 -0.98 -9.97
C CYS A 118 3.26 0.45 -10.39
N ASP A 119 4.15 0.57 -11.36
CA ASP A 119 4.75 1.84 -11.81
C ASP A 119 4.00 2.52 -12.98
N THR A 120 2.87 1.95 -13.42
CA THR A 120 2.08 2.49 -14.54
C THR A 120 0.71 2.97 -14.11
N TYR A 121 0.21 4.04 -14.74
CA TYR A 121 -1.08 4.66 -14.41
C TYR A 121 -2.28 3.70 -14.48
N ILE A 122 -2.21 2.67 -15.32
CA ILE A 122 -3.30 1.68 -15.47
C ILE A 122 -3.30 0.64 -14.34
N ASP A 123 -2.22 0.50 -13.58
CA ASP A 123 -2.06 -0.57 -12.61
C ASP A 123 -3.13 -0.62 -11.52
N PRO A 124 -3.53 0.49 -10.87
CA PRO A 124 -4.58 0.45 -9.86
C PRO A 124 -5.90 -0.15 -10.38
N HIS A 125 -6.27 0.18 -11.62
CA HIS A 125 -7.45 -0.39 -12.27
C HIS A 125 -7.24 -1.86 -12.64
N PHE A 126 -6.04 -2.21 -13.10
CA PHE A 126 -5.75 -3.55 -13.57
C PHE A 126 -5.63 -4.57 -12.42
N ILE A 127 -4.99 -4.22 -11.30
CA ILE A 127 -4.96 -5.09 -10.12
C ILE A 127 -6.36 -5.27 -9.51
N SER A 128 -7.20 -4.23 -9.55
CA SER A 128 -8.62 -4.34 -9.15
C SER A 128 -9.39 -5.29 -10.06
N PHE A 129 -9.11 -5.27 -11.37
CA PHE A 129 -9.66 -6.23 -12.32
C PHE A 129 -9.18 -7.67 -12.04
N ILE A 130 -7.89 -7.86 -11.75
CA ILE A 130 -7.34 -9.17 -11.40
C ILE A 130 -7.99 -9.69 -10.12
N GLU A 131 -8.13 -8.85 -9.10
CA GLU A 131 -8.82 -9.16 -7.84
C GLU A 131 -10.27 -9.62 -8.10
N TYR A 132 -11.01 -8.87 -8.92
CA TYR A 132 -12.36 -9.23 -9.34
C TYR A 132 -12.43 -10.57 -10.08
N LYS A 133 -11.42 -10.91 -10.88
CA LYS A 133 -11.33 -12.21 -11.57
C LYS A 133 -10.85 -13.35 -10.67
N ASN A 134 -10.26 -13.04 -9.51
CA ASN A 134 -9.70 -14.02 -8.58
C ASN A 134 -10.12 -13.76 -7.12
N PRO A 135 -11.44 -13.60 -6.83
CA PRO A 135 -11.94 -13.07 -5.55
C PRO A 135 -11.66 -13.99 -4.35
N ARG A 136 -11.30 -15.26 -4.60
CA ARG A 136 -10.99 -16.27 -3.58
C ARG A 136 -9.50 -16.55 -3.42
N ARG A 137 -8.65 -15.96 -4.25
CA ARG A 137 -7.21 -16.29 -4.28
C ARG A 137 -6.32 -15.12 -3.90
N CYS A 138 -6.74 -13.89 -4.18
CA CYS A 138 -5.95 -12.72 -3.87
C CYS A 138 -6.82 -11.51 -3.51
N ARG A 139 -6.28 -10.65 -2.65
CA ARG A 139 -6.68 -9.26 -2.48
C ARG A 139 -5.44 -8.41 -2.60
N PHE A 140 -5.45 -7.40 -3.45
CA PHE A 140 -4.32 -6.50 -3.61
C PHE A 140 -4.35 -5.45 -2.52
N VAL A 141 -3.21 -5.20 -1.90
CA VAL A 141 -3.07 -4.24 -0.80
C VAL A 141 -1.82 -3.41 -1.05
N ARG A 142 -1.91 -2.09 -0.96
CA ARG A 142 -0.72 -1.25 -1.09
C ARG A 142 0.18 -1.45 0.12
N ILE A 143 1.49 -1.32 -0.04
CA ILE A 143 2.47 -1.66 1.01
C ILE A 143 2.32 -0.84 2.31
N ASP A 144 1.70 0.34 2.22
CA ASP A 144 1.40 1.28 3.30
C ASP A 144 -0.07 1.21 3.78
N ALA A 145 -0.85 0.30 3.21
CA ALA A 145 -2.23 0.01 3.60
C ALA A 145 -2.30 -1.35 4.28
N ASP A 146 -3.19 -1.48 5.25
CA ASP A 146 -3.36 -2.72 6.02
C ASP A 146 -2.04 -3.23 6.61
N VAL A 147 -1.34 -2.32 7.31
CA VAL A 147 -0.05 -2.55 8.00
C VAL A 147 -0.12 -3.70 9.03
N ASP A 148 -1.34 -4.14 9.36
CA ASP A 148 -1.67 -5.11 10.39
C ASP A 148 -1.07 -6.50 10.18
N ALA A 149 -1.03 -7.04 8.96
CA ALA A 149 -0.69 -8.46 8.80
C ALA A 149 0.81 -8.73 8.61
N ALA A 150 1.55 -7.81 7.97
CA ALA A 150 2.97 -8.04 7.63
C ALA A 150 3.95 -7.51 8.69
N LEU A 151 3.60 -6.38 9.32
CA LEU A 151 4.53 -5.58 10.11
C LEU A 151 4.30 -5.64 11.62
N LYS A 152 3.16 -6.17 12.08
CA LYS A 152 2.93 -6.42 13.51
C LYS A 152 3.73 -7.61 14.02
N SER A 153 4.11 -7.55 15.29
CA SER A 153 4.56 -8.73 16.02
C SER A 153 3.39 -9.71 16.24
N GLU A 154 3.70 -10.98 16.44
CA GLU A 154 2.71 -12.01 16.81
C GLU A 154 2.13 -11.83 18.22
N GLU A 155 2.75 -10.97 19.05
CA GLU A 155 2.25 -10.62 20.37
C GLU A 155 1.01 -9.72 20.27
N GLU A 156 -0.09 -10.19 20.85
CA GLU A 156 -1.36 -9.46 20.87
C GLU A 156 -1.31 -8.31 21.88
N VAL A 157 -1.47 -7.07 21.39
CA VAL A 157 -1.46 -5.86 22.21
C VAL A 157 -2.88 -5.55 22.68
N LYS A 158 -3.11 -5.61 24.00
CA LYS A 158 -4.37 -5.16 24.60
C LYS A 158 -4.45 -3.63 24.54
N GLN A 159 -5.42 -3.12 23.80
CA GLN A 159 -5.61 -1.67 23.65
C GLN A 159 -5.88 -0.97 24.99
N GLU A 160 -6.45 -1.69 25.96
CA GLU A 160 -6.73 -1.18 27.31
C GLU A 160 -5.46 -0.76 28.06
N ASP A 161 -4.34 -1.46 27.85
CA ASP A 161 -3.06 -1.20 28.53
C ASP A 161 -2.42 0.13 28.07
N TYR A 162 -2.86 0.65 26.92
CA TYR A 162 -2.32 1.86 26.28
C TYR A 162 -3.35 2.99 26.18
N LYS A 163 -4.44 2.91 26.94
CA LYS A 163 -5.51 3.91 26.90
C LYS A 163 -5.01 5.32 27.23
N ASP A 164 -4.21 5.46 28.28
CA ASP A 164 -3.64 6.75 28.69
C ASP A 164 -2.75 7.36 27.59
N LEU A 165 -1.90 6.53 26.96
CA LEU A 165 -1.07 6.95 25.83
C LEU A 165 -1.93 7.46 24.66
N VAL A 166 -2.96 6.69 24.29
CA VAL A 166 -3.86 7.05 23.19
C VAL A 166 -4.62 8.35 23.50
N GLU A 167 -5.08 8.54 24.72
CA GLU A 167 -5.78 9.76 25.14
C GLU A 167 -4.84 10.98 25.14
N THR A 168 -3.61 10.85 25.67
CA THR A 168 -2.60 11.91 25.60
C THR A 168 -2.26 12.28 24.17
N VAL A 169 -2.06 11.28 23.29
CA VAL A 169 -1.81 11.52 21.87
C VAL A 169 -2.98 12.27 21.25
N LYS A 170 -4.22 11.82 21.42
CA LYS A 170 -5.40 12.52 20.91
C LYS A 170 -5.53 13.95 21.46
N LYS A 171 -5.16 14.19 22.72
CA LYS A 171 -5.18 15.52 23.35
C LYS A 171 -4.22 16.49 22.66
N HIS A 172 -3.03 16.06 22.28
CA HIS A 172 -1.98 16.92 21.72
C HIS A 172 -1.91 16.95 20.18
N LEU A 173 -2.46 15.93 19.51
CA LEU A 173 -2.38 15.80 18.07
C LEU A 173 -3.02 16.98 17.34
N VAL A 174 -2.34 17.56 16.34
CA VAL A 174 -2.87 18.67 15.52
C VAL A 174 -4.13 18.23 14.76
N ASN A 175 -4.14 17.00 14.22
CA ASN A 175 -5.31 16.42 13.55
C ASN A 175 -6.19 15.67 14.57
N LYS A 176 -7.39 16.19 14.85
CA LYS A 176 -8.34 15.58 15.80
C LYS A 176 -9.25 14.52 15.17
N ASP A 177 -9.29 14.43 13.85
CA ASP A 177 -10.23 13.58 13.12
C ASP A 177 -9.66 12.18 12.84
N ILE A 178 -8.35 11.99 13.03
CA ILE A 178 -7.70 10.70 12.81
C ILE A 178 -7.90 9.76 14.00
N ALA A 179 -8.20 8.50 13.73
CA ALA A 179 -8.21 7.47 14.75
C ALA A 179 -6.79 7.23 15.28
N VAL A 180 -6.64 6.85 16.55
CA VAL A 180 -5.34 6.54 17.15
C VAL A 180 -5.46 5.19 17.84
N LYS A 181 -4.52 4.28 17.55
CA LYS A 181 -4.38 2.97 18.20
C LYS A 181 -2.94 2.72 18.57
N ALA A 182 -2.72 1.81 19.53
CA ALA A 182 -1.38 1.40 19.94
C ALA A 182 -1.12 -0.04 19.48
N ASP A 183 0.05 -0.31 18.93
CA ASP A 183 0.40 -1.66 18.48
C ASP A 183 1.91 -1.89 18.53
N LYS A 184 2.33 -3.15 18.41
CA LYS A 184 3.73 -3.52 18.44
C LYS A 184 4.19 -3.88 17.03
N LEU A 185 5.03 -3.02 16.44
CA LEU A 185 5.60 -3.27 15.11
C LEU A 185 6.95 -3.98 15.25
N LYS A 186 7.28 -4.86 14.29
CA LYS A 186 8.55 -5.60 14.24
C LYS A 186 9.77 -4.66 14.22
N ASN A 187 9.66 -3.52 13.53
CA ASN A 187 10.74 -2.53 13.48
C ASN A 187 10.60 -1.50 14.60
N VAL A 188 11.43 -1.66 15.64
CA VAL A 188 11.46 -0.79 16.82
C VAL A 188 11.89 0.66 16.54
N SER A 189 12.56 0.92 15.41
CA SER A 189 13.01 2.27 15.07
C SER A 189 11.90 3.17 14.55
N VAL A 190 10.79 2.60 14.08
CA VAL A 190 9.64 3.34 13.57
C VAL A 190 8.73 3.75 14.72
N PRO A 191 8.49 5.04 14.99
CA PRO A 191 7.64 5.46 16.10
C PRO A 191 6.14 5.32 15.81
N ALA A 192 5.71 5.59 14.58
CA ALA A 192 4.31 5.41 14.19
C ALA A 192 4.18 5.23 12.69
N VAL A 193 3.03 4.70 12.26
CA VAL A 193 2.63 4.53 10.86
C VAL A 193 1.19 4.98 10.68
N ILE A 194 0.85 5.47 9.49
CA ILE A 194 -0.53 5.73 9.12
C ILE A 194 -1.07 4.48 8.45
N ASN A 195 -2.13 3.92 9.03
CA ASN A 195 -2.84 2.81 8.45
C ASN A 195 -4.15 3.30 7.85
N VAL A 196 -4.36 3.01 6.57
CA VAL A 196 -5.63 3.24 5.87
C VAL A 196 -6.05 1.94 5.22
N GLU A 197 -7.30 1.56 5.42
CA GLU A 197 -7.84 0.38 4.75
C GLU A 197 -7.80 0.54 3.23
N GLU A 198 -7.37 -0.50 2.52
CA GLU A 198 -7.20 -0.50 1.06
C GLU A 198 -8.46 -0.03 0.33
N PHE A 199 -9.61 -0.55 0.74
CA PHE A 199 -10.90 -0.22 0.13
C PHE A 199 -11.20 1.27 0.26
N MET A 200 -11.06 1.83 1.47
CA MET A 200 -11.26 3.25 1.74
C MET A 200 -10.27 4.11 0.96
N ARG A 201 -9.01 3.67 0.83
CA ARG A 201 -8.00 4.38 0.05
C ARG A 201 -8.32 4.40 -1.45
N ARG A 202 -8.68 3.27 -2.06
CA ARG A 202 -9.08 3.22 -3.48
C ARG A 202 -10.34 4.05 -3.72
N MET A 203 -11.30 3.99 -2.82
CA MET A 203 -12.52 4.83 -2.87
C MET A 203 -12.16 6.32 -2.82
N SER A 204 -11.24 6.70 -1.93
CA SER A 204 -10.70 8.05 -1.85
C SER A 204 -10.04 8.51 -3.16
N GLU A 205 -9.14 7.71 -3.72
CA GLU A 205 -8.45 8.02 -4.99
C GLU A 205 -9.45 8.20 -6.14
N MET A 206 -10.47 7.34 -6.19
CA MET A 206 -11.58 7.46 -7.13
C MET A 206 -12.39 8.76 -6.89
N ASN A 207 -12.72 9.08 -5.64
CA ASN A 207 -13.47 10.28 -5.30
C ASN A 207 -12.72 11.57 -5.69
N LYS A 208 -11.39 11.60 -5.57
CA LYS A 208 -10.56 12.71 -6.08
C LYS A 208 -10.69 12.87 -7.59
N PHE A 209 -10.74 11.76 -8.33
CA PHE A 209 -10.96 11.79 -9.78
C PHE A 209 -12.32 12.40 -10.15
N TYR A 210 -13.33 12.23 -9.28
CA TYR A 210 -14.66 12.83 -9.42
C TYR A 210 -14.81 14.21 -8.75
N GLY A 211 -13.72 14.82 -8.26
CA GLY A 211 -13.71 16.19 -7.72
C GLY A 211 -14.11 16.33 -6.25
N MET A 212 -14.15 15.24 -5.47
CA MET A 212 -14.27 15.28 -4.01
C MET A 212 -12.91 15.55 -3.34
N THR A 213 -12.90 16.25 -2.21
CA THR A 213 -11.69 16.77 -1.55
C THR A 213 -10.94 15.70 -0.71
N ASP A 214 -9.65 15.95 -0.48
CA ASP A 214 -8.74 15.08 0.31
C ASP A 214 -9.14 14.93 1.80
N GLU A 215 -10.03 15.78 2.31
CA GLU A 215 -10.42 15.82 3.72
C GLU A 215 -11.17 14.56 4.18
N ASP A 216 -11.97 13.93 3.32
CA ASP A 216 -12.75 12.74 3.68
C ASP A 216 -11.88 11.47 3.77
N VAL A 217 -10.67 11.51 3.24
CA VAL A 217 -9.71 10.40 3.23
C VAL A 217 -9.08 10.21 4.60
N MET A 218 -8.70 11.32 5.24
CA MET A 218 -8.01 11.31 6.54
C MET A 218 -8.94 10.92 7.68
N LYS A 219 -10.26 11.12 7.54
CA LYS A 219 -11.26 10.63 8.52
C LYS A 219 -11.24 9.10 8.68
N ASN A 220 -10.77 8.38 7.66
CA ASN A 220 -10.70 6.92 7.66
C ASN A 220 -9.27 6.40 7.95
N ALA A 221 -8.34 7.29 8.26
CA ALA A 221 -6.97 6.91 8.62
C ALA A 221 -6.86 6.63 10.12
N THR A 222 -5.96 5.72 10.47
CA THR A 222 -5.58 5.42 11.85
C THR A 222 -4.09 5.62 12.04
N LEU A 223 -3.70 6.50 12.97
CA LEU A 223 -2.33 6.58 13.47
C LEU A 223 -2.06 5.39 14.39
N VAL A 224 -1.15 4.51 13.99
CA VAL A 224 -0.73 3.35 14.78
C VAL A 224 0.58 3.67 15.47
N LEU A 225 0.53 3.82 16.79
CA LEU A 225 1.69 4.09 17.63
C LEU A 225 2.45 2.80 17.89
N ASN A 226 3.75 2.77 17.60
CA ASN A 226 4.59 1.61 17.86
C ASN A 226 5.07 1.58 19.31
N VAL A 227 4.46 0.77 20.15
CA VAL A 227 4.81 0.70 21.58
C VAL A 227 6.16 0.03 21.84
N ALA A 228 6.75 -0.66 20.84
CA ALA A 228 8.12 -1.15 20.91
C ALA A 228 9.17 -0.06 20.66
N ASN A 229 8.77 1.12 20.16
CA ASN A 229 9.67 2.24 19.95
C ASN A 229 9.94 2.97 21.28
N GLU A 230 11.22 3.23 21.57
CA GLU A 230 11.61 3.88 22.83
C GLU A 230 11.02 5.29 23.01
N THR A 231 10.95 6.07 21.92
CA THR A 231 10.40 7.43 21.98
C THR A 231 8.94 7.39 22.35
N VAL A 232 8.16 6.49 21.74
CA VAL A 232 6.74 6.28 22.04
C VAL A 232 6.54 5.82 23.47
N ALA A 233 7.33 4.84 23.93
CA ALA A 233 7.24 4.32 25.29
C ALA A 233 7.53 5.39 26.36
N LYS A 234 8.36 6.39 26.05
CA LYS A 234 8.71 7.49 26.96
C LYS A 234 7.75 8.68 26.91
N LEU A 235 6.80 8.74 25.97
CA LEU A 235 5.92 9.90 25.78
C LEU A 235 5.22 10.34 27.07
N LEU A 236 4.61 9.41 27.80
CA LEU A 236 3.88 9.72 29.04
C LEU A 236 4.76 10.26 30.17
N SER A 237 6.06 10.02 30.12
CA SER A 237 7.02 10.51 31.12
C SER A 237 7.54 11.92 30.85
N LEU A 238 7.25 12.47 29.66
CA LEU A 238 7.71 13.80 29.27
C LEU A 238 6.83 14.90 29.90
N PRO A 239 7.39 16.10 30.15
CA PRO A 239 6.62 17.32 30.40
C PRO A 239 5.61 17.62 29.27
N GLU A 240 4.50 18.29 29.59
CA GLU A 240 3.38 18.52 28.66
C GLU A 240 3.80 19.25 27.37
N ASP A 241 4.71 20.23 27.45
CA ASP A 241 5.27 20.95 26.30
C ASP A 241 6.07 20.01 25.38
N LYS A 242 6.85 19.09 25.97
CA LYS A 242 7.63 18.09 25.23
C LYS A 242 6.76 16.97 24.68
N GLN A 243 5.66 16.62 25.35
CA GLN A 243 4.66 15.69 24.84
C GLN A 243 4.05 16.24 23.55
N ASP A 244 3.55 17.48 23.57
CA ASP A 244 2.98 18.12 22.38
C ASP A 244 3.94 18.09 21.20
N PHE A 245 5.19 18.49 21.46
CA PHE A 245 6.21 18.54 20.44
C PHE A 245 6.49 17.16 19.83
N ALA A 246 6.78 16.17 20.67
CA ALA A 246 7.15 14.84 20.22
C ALA A 246 5.99 14.14 19.48
N ILE A 247 4.76 14.27 19.98
CA ILE A 247 3.57 13.65 19.38
C ILE A 247 3.35 14.16 17.96
N ASN A 248 3.39 15.48 17.78
CA ASN A 248 3.16 16.07 16.47
C ASN A 248 4.32 15.81 15.51
N GLN A 249 5.57 15.79 15.99
CA GLN A 249 6.71 15.38 15.17
C GLN A 249 6.59 13.92 14.71
N ILE A 250 6.19 12.99 15.58
CA ILE A 250 5.94 11.59 15.24
C ILE A 250 4.82 11.48 14.20
N TYR A 251 3.74 12.24 14.37
CA TYR A 251 2.64 12.29 13.41
C TYR A 251 3.11 12.75 12.03
N TYR A 252 3.86 13.84 11.93
CA TYR A 252 4.35 14.32 10.62
C TYR A 252 5.30 13.34 9.94
N LEU A 253 6.16 12.65 10.68
CA LEU A 253 7.01 11.58 10.13
C LEU A 253 6.17 10.42 9.56
N ALA A 254 5.12 10.01 10.28
CA ALA A 254 4.19 8.99 9.81
C ALA A 254 3.42 9.46 8.56
N MET A 255 3.00 10.73 8.54
CA MET A 255 2.28 11.34 7.43
C MET A 255 3.13 11.50 6.18
N LEU A 256 4.40 11.92 6.29
CA LEU A 256 5.34 12.04 5.17
C LEU A 256 5.53 10.71 4.43
N SER A 257 5.52 9.61 5.19
CA SER A 257 5.64 8.26 4.65
C SER A 257 4.36 7.79 3.94
N TYR A 258 3.22 8.43 4.20
CA TYR A 258 1.92 8.05 3.64
C TYR A 258 1.48 8.97 2.50
N LYS A 259 1.66 10.30 2.64
CA LYS A 259 1.29 11.29 1.65
C LYS A 259 2.25 12.49 1.67
N LYS A 260 2.16 13.31 0.61
CA LYS A 260 2.73 14.66 0.65
C LYS A 260 1.97 15.50 1.67
N LEU A 261 2.69 16.22 2.51
CA LEU A 261 2.11 17.18 3.45
C LEU A 261 1.47 18.35 2.68
N SER A 262 0.37 18.89 3.20
CA SER A 262 -0.19 20.15 2.75
C SER A 262 0.77 21.31 3.04
N PRO A 263 0.60 22.50 2.44
CA PRO A 263 1.44 23.65 2.73
C PRO A 263 1.54 23.99 4.23
N ASP A 264 0.42 23.94 4.95
CA ASP A 264 0.38 24.25 6.38
C ASP A 264 1.01 23.13 7.23
N GLU A 265 0.74 21.86 6.88
CA GLU A 265 1.38 20.71 7.53
C GLU A 265 2.90 20.74 7.35
N LEU A 266 3.37 21.08 6.15
CA LEU A 266 4.78 21.18 5.84
C LEU A 266 5.45 22.34 6.57
N ALA A 267 4.79 23.50 6.64
CA ALA A 267 5.31 24.65 7.37
C ALA A 267 5.48 24.35 8.86
N ASP A 268 4.49 23.71 9.51
CA ASP A 268 4.59 23.33 10.92
C ASP A 268 5.67 22.26 11.16
N PHE A 269 5.75 21.25 10.28
CA PHE A 269 6.80 20.24 10.34
C PHE A 269 8.20 20.84 10.21
N MET A 270 8.40 21.78 9.28
CA MET A 270 9.68 22.46 9.09
C MET A 270 10.05 23.28 10.33
N LYS A 271 9.11 24.06 10.87
CA LYS A 271 9.32 24.83 12.09
C LYS A 271 9.73 23.94 13.27
N ARG A 272 9.00 22.84 13.50
CA ARG A 272 9.36 21.86 14.56
C ARG A 272 10.72 21.23 14.30
N SER A 273 11.05 20.92 13.06
CA SER A 273 12.36 20.35 12.72
C SER A 273 13.52 21.33 12.95
N GLU A 274 13.30 22.62 12.69
CA GLU A 274 14.25 23.70 13.01
C GLU A 274 14.43 23.86 14.52
N GLU A 275 13.34 23.83 15.30
CA GLU A 275 13.38 23.85 16.76
C GLU A 275 14.15 22.64 17.33
N LEU A 276 13.89 21.43 16.81
CA LEU A 276 14.60 20.21 17.20
C LEU A 276 16.10 20.33 16.93
N LEU A 277 16.48 20.85 15.76
CA LEU A 277 17.88 21.06 15.39
C LEU A 277 18.54 22.10 16.29
N ALA A 278 17.83 23.19 16.60
CA ALA A 278 18.31 24.24 17.49
C ALA A 278 18.52 23.73 18.91
N ASP A 279 17.68 22.82 19.40
CA ASP A 279 17.83 22.19 20.71
C ASP A 279 18.95 21.14 20.74
N TYR A 280 19.21 20.44 19.63
CA TYR A 280 20.30 19.45 19.54
C TYR A 280 21.69 20.10 19.63
N VAL A 281 21.82 21.38 19.24
CA VAL A 281 23.09 22.12 19.29
C VAL A 281 23.29 22.92 20.59
N LYS A 282 22.32 22.90 21.51
CA LYS A 282 22.42 23.51 22.85
C LYS A 282 23.00 22.52 23.85
#